data_AF-A0A0R2WY64-F1
#
_entry.id   AF-A0A0R2WY64-F1
#
_cell.length_a   1.000
_cell.length_b   1.000
_cell.length_c   1.000
_cell.angle_alpha   90.00
_cell.angle_beta   90.00
_cell.angle_gamma   90.00
#
_symmetry.space_group_name_H-M   'P 1'
#
loop_
_entity.id
_entity.type
_entity.pdbx_description
1 polymer ?
#
loop_
_entity_poly.entity_id
_entity_poly.type
_entity_poly.pdbx_seq_one_letter_code
_entity_poly.pdbx_strand_id
1 'polypeptide(L)'
;MARINAACKKLARLCCKSSAATSLALSLVVSSAIAQPTAEALERSRQELGVFSDLLSVGLGLDEPGGLFGMNVGSIQSRYLFGQGAYLEIRSPLANRRQRLSLAALSSTMRDLQSSQNPFSRFSAAPSSQALDAGTADSALVASLASRIQDVDYELIVSSALRQAAEAAEALRSLEGIDDATYADIRGELAELRRDLQAHLSEMNEAVARANSVPTGTPDAVAVPLSERIALLRQLAQQKAEELGEQLEQAQSDYEQRWFAEREAFERALYASACTASEQLVSFADSETLAIVLAGLGDEGARMRPDRMHMLSIAELRRCASGAIAPSDISAVVYSY
;
A
#
# COMPACT_ATOMS: atom_id res chain seq x y z
N MET A 1 -71.19 -22.54 37.92
CA MET A 1 -71.76 -21.89 39.12
C MET A 1 -71.62 -22.83 40.32
N ALA A 2 -71.26 -22.29 41.48
CA ALA A 2 -70.96 -23.00 42.75
C ALA A 2 -69.53 -23.57 42.89
N ARG A 3 -68.55 -22.68 43.09
CA ARG A 3 -67.36 -22.87 43.96
C ARG A 3 -66.51 -21.57 44.13
N ILE A 4 -67.18 -20.40 44.15
CA ILE A 4 -66.54 -19.07 44.33
C ILE A 4 -66.98 -18.41 45.66
N ASN A 5 -67.82 -19.06 46.49
CA ASN A 5 -68.51 -18.41 47.62
C ASN A 5 -67.98 -18.74 49.03
N ALA A 6 -66.67 -18.89 49.22
CA ALA A 6 -66.10 -19.04 50.58
C ALA A 6 -64.94 -18.09 50.92
N ALA A 7 -64.43 -17.29 49.98
CA ALA A 7 -63.30 -16.39 50.22
C ALA A 7 -63.69 -14.93 50.53
N CYS A 8 -64.97 -14.56 50.43
CA CYS A 8 -65.38 -13.15 50.38
C CYS A 8 -66.05 -12.61 51.65
N LYS A 9 -65.80 -13.20 52.84
CA LYS A 9 -66.44 -12.78 54.10
C LYS A 9 -65.49 -12.49 55.29
N LYS A 10 -64.18 -12.50 55.08
CA LYS A 10 -63.17 -12.17 56.13
C LYS A 10 -62.37 -10.89 55.89
N LEU A 11 -62.64 -10.15 54.81
CA LEU A 11 -61.84 -8.98 54.41
C LEU A 11 -62.46 -7.61 54.69
N ALA A 12 -63.62 -7.54 55.34
CA ALA A 12 -64.29 -6.27 55.62
C ALA A 12 -64.73 -6.18 57.08
N ARG A 13 -63.77 -6.13 57.99
CA ARG A 13 -63.93 -5.51 59.30
C ARG A 13 -62.57 -5.12 59.86
N LEU A 14 -62.23 -3.88 59.53
CA LEU A 14 -61.68 -2.87 60.43
C LEU A 14 -60.42 -3.28 61.19
N CYS A 15 -59.25 -2.80 60.77
CA CYS A 15 -58.84 -1.40 60.94
C CYS A 15 -59.16 -0.90 62.34
N CYS A 16 -58.23 -1.09 63.27
CA CYS A 16 -57.55 0.03 63.93
C CYS A 16 -56.66 -0.50 65.06
N LYS A 17 -55.41 -0.01 65.06
CA LYS A 17 -54.41 -0.02 66.14
C LYS A 17 -53.34 -1.12 66.06
N SER A 18 -52.10 -0.63 66.23
CA SER A 18 -50.85 -1.34 66.49
C SER A 18 -50.17 -1.90 65.25
N SER A 19 -48.89 -1.70 65.00
CA SER A 19 -47.87 -0.75 65.44
C SER A 19 -46.70 -1.00 64.48
N ALA A 20 -45.88 0.00 64.26
CA ALA A 20 -44.75 -0.03 63.34
C ALA A 20 -43.78 -1.21 63.61
N ALA A 21 -43.51 -2.03 62.59
CA ALA A 21 -42.25 -2.74 62.35
C ALA A 21 -42.46 -3.79 61.25
N THR A 22 -42.11 -3.48 60.00
CA THR A 22 -41.71 -4.44 58.95
C THR A 22 -41.41 -3.69 57.66
N SER A 23 -40.22 -3.10 57.61
CA SER A 23 -39.57 -2.70 56.36
C SER A 23 -38.12 -3.15 56.49
N LEU A 24 -37.73 -4.18 55.74
CA LEU A 24 -36.37 -4.59 55.34
C LEU A 24 -36.30 -6.11 55.15
N ALA A 25 -36.52 -6.54 53.91
CA ALA A 25 -35.86 -7.70 53.33
C ALA A 25 -35.73 -7.43 51.82
N LEU A 26 -34.97 -6.38 51.51
CA LEU A 26 -34.59 -5.98 50.17
C LEU A 26 -33.33 -6.79 49.80
N SER A 27 -33.41 -7.54 48.70
CA SER A 27 -32.34 -7.73 47.73
C SER A 27 -30.93 -8.01 48.25
N LEU A 28 -30.57 -9.30 48.35
CA LEU A 28 -29.19 -9.75 48.18
C LEU A 28 -28.78 -9.55 46.71
N VAL A 29 -28.45 -8.31 46.34
CA VAL A 29 -27.55 -8.05 45.23
C VAL A 29 -26.16 -8.35 45.79
N VAL A 30 -25.55 -9.45 45.34
CA VAL A 30 -24.11 -9.63 45.49
C VAL A 30 -23.48 -8.51 44.69
N SER A 31 -23.13 -7.42 45.37
CA SER A 31 -22.24 -6.40 44.85
C SER A 31 -20.91 -7.10 44.62
N SER A 32 -20.66 -7.56 43.39
CA SER A 32 -19.32 -7.80 42.89
C SER A 32 -18.61 -6.46 42.94
N ALA A 33 -17.98 -6.16 44.08
CA ALA A 33 -17.07 -5.05 44.18
C ALA A 33 -15.95 -5.32 43.16
N ILE A 34 -15.98 -4.62 42.03
CA ILE A 34 -14.82 -4.49 41.17
C ILE A 34 -13.84 -3.70 42.03
N ALA A 35 -12.96 -4.41 42.76
CA ALA A 35 -11.90 -3.80 43.51
C ALA A 35 -11.10 -2.95 42.52
N GLN A 36 -11.12 -1.62 42.71
CA GLN A 36 -10.27 -0.76 41.91
C GLN A 36 -8.83 -1.19 42.17
N PRO A 37 -8.04 -1.45 41.12
CA PRO A 37 -6.66 -1.88 41.29
C PRO A 37 -5.91 -0.81 42.07
N THR A 38 -5.04 -1.25 42.98
CA THR A 38 -4.12 -0.33 43.64
C THR A 38 -3.18 0.26 42.58
N ALA A 39 -2.74 1.50 42.79
CA ALA A 39 -1.79 2.15 41.89
C ALA A 39 -0.51 1.31 41.71
N GLU A 40 -0.08 0.62 42.78
CA GLU A 40 1.07 -0.29 42.77
C GLU A 40 0.88 -1.52 41.87
N ALA A 41 -0.32 -2.12 41.85
CA ALA A 41 -0.61 -3.27 40.99
C ALA A 41 -0.63 -2.86 39.51
N LEU A 42 -1.18 -1.68 39.22
CA LEU A 42 -1.20 -1.13 37.87
C LEU A 42 0.21 -0.82 37.37
N GLU A 43 1.05 -0.23 38.22
CA GLU A 43 2.42 0.11 37.86
C GLU A 43 3.29 -1.13 37.65
N ARG A 44 3.10 -2.18 38.46
CA ARG A 44 3.73 -3.49 38.24
C ARG A 44 3.39 -4.07 36.88
N SER A 45 2.10 -4.07 36.51
CA SER A 45 1.64 -4.60 35.21
C SER A 45 2.24 -3.81 34.04
N ARG A 46 2.39 -2.49 34.18
CA ARG A 46 3.06 -1.64 33.18
C ARG A 46 4.55 -1.93 33.06
N GLN A 47 5.24 -2.14 34.19
CA GLN A 47 6.66 -2.48 34.20
C GLN A 47 6.91 -3.84 33.55
N GLU A 48 6.11 -4.85 33.90
CA GLU A 48 6.15 -6.18 33.28
C GLU A 48 5.91 -6.10 31.76
N LEU A 49 4.91 -5.30 31.34
CA LEU A 49 4.64 -5.06 29.93
C LEU A 49 5.80 -4.34 29.21
N GLY A 50 6.49 -3.43 29.91
CA GLY A 50 7.69 -2.77 29.40
C GLY A 50 8.81 -3.77 29.13
N VAL A 51 9.12 -4.64 30.09
CA VAL A 51 10.14 -5.70 29.92
C VAL A 51 9.73 -6.68 28.81
N PHE A 52 8.46 -7.06 28.75
CA PHE A 52 7.93 -7.88 27.66
C PHE A 52 8.14 -7.21 26.29
N SER A 53 7.84 -5.91 26.18
CA SER A 53 8.02 -5.13 24.96
C SER A 53 9.49 -5.02 24.54
N ASP A 54 10.40 -4.87 25.50
CA ASP A 54 11.84 -4.80 25.22
C ASP A 54 12.36 -6.14 24.70
N LEU A 55 11.99 -7.25 25.34
CA LEU A 55 12.35 -8.60 24.86
C LEU A 55 11.74 -8.90 23.49
N LEU A 56 10.51 -8.45 23.25
CA LEU A 56 9.86 -8.58 21.95
C LEU A 56 10.58 -7.76 20.88
N SER A 57 11.04 -6.56 21.21
CA SER A 57 11.82 -5.70 20.30
C SER A 57 13.10 -6.39 19.87
N VAL A 58 13.83 -7.00 20.81
CA VAL A 58 15.06 -7.77 20.54
C VAL A 58 14.76 -9.00 19.67
N GLY A 59 13.74 -9.78 20.03
CA GLY A 59 13.37 -10.99 19.29
C GLY A 59 12.90 -10.71 17.85
N LEU A 60 12.41 -9.50 17.59
CA LEU A 60 12.00 -9.01 16.27
C LEU A 60 13.13 -8.25 15.53
N GLY A 61 14.29 -8.05 16.15
CA GLY A 61 15.41 -7.29 15.58
C GLY A 61 15.07 -5.81 15.33
N LEU A 62 14.16 -5.22 16.11
CA LEU A 62 13.75 -3.83 15.95
C LEU A 62 14.72 -2.86 16.65
N ASP A 63 15.55 -3.37 17.55
CA ASP A 63 16.54 -2.65 18.36
C ASP A 63 17.90 -2.48 17.67
N GLU A 64 18.08 -3.08 16.48
CA GLU A 64 19.33 -2.91 15.73
C GLU A 64 19.54 -1.44 15.31
N PRO A 65 20.74 -0.87 15.55
CA PRO A 65 21.09 0.47 15.10
C PRO A 65 21.33 0.45 13.59
N GLY A 66 20.25 0.63 12.82
CA GLY A 66 20.26 0.57 11.35
C GLY A 66 19.55 1.73 10.65
N GLY A 67 18.90 2.63 11.39
CA GLY A 67 18.29 3.82 10.80
C GLY A 67 19.34 4.83 10.33
N LEU A 68 19.05 5.54 9.23
CA LEU A 68 19.70 6.83 8.94
C LEU A 68 19.64 7.64 10.24
N PHE A 69 20.77 8.12 10.76
CA PHE A 69 20.91 8.79 12.07
C PHE A 69 21.08 7.90 13.31
N GLY A 70 21.33 6.59 13.18
CA GLY A 70 21.57 5.71 14.33
C GLY A 70 20.32 5.47 15.19
N MET A 71 19.14 5.68 14.61
CA MET A 71 17.86 5.37 15.22
C MET A 71 17.51 3.89 15.00
N ASN A 72 16.77 3.31 15.94
CA ASN A 72 16.24 1.95 15.81
C ASN A 72 15.42 1.81 14.53
N VAL A 73 15.55 0.67 13.84
CA VAL A 73 14.86 0.38 12.58
C VAL A 73 13.34 0.19 12.77
N GLY A 74 12.90 -0.05 14.01
CA GLY A 74 11.50 -0.14 14.39
C GLY A 74 11.23 0.37 15.81
N SER A 75 9.97 0.27 16.22
CA SER A 75 9.56 0.62 17.58
C SER A 75 8.34 -0.17 18.02
N ILE A 76 8.20 -0.37 19.33
CA ILE A 76 7.02 -0.95 19.94
C ILE A 76 6.45 0.06 20.95
N GLN A 77 5.17 0.39 20.81
CA GLN A 77 4.44 1.21 21.79
C GLN A 77 3.48 0.32 22.56
N SER A 78 3.71 0.17 23.86
CA SER A 78 2.89 -0.69 24.71
C SER A 78 1.97 0.11 25.64
N ARG A 79 0.73 -0.33 25.80
CA ARG A 79 -0.24 0.25 26.75
C ARG A 79 -0.98 -0.86 27.47
N TYR A 80 -0.92 -0.85 28.80
CA TYR A 80 -1.72 -1.76 29.62
C TYR A 80 -3.16 -1.23 29.78
N LEU A 81 -4.14 -2.12 29.58
CA LEU A 81 -5.57 -1.88 29.68
C LEU A 81 -6.13 -2.77 30.79
N PHE A 82 -6.33 -2.19 31.97
CA PHE A 82 -6.70 -2.95 33.16
C PHE A 82 -7.93 -3.86 32.96
N GLY A 83 -7.76 -5.14 33.28
CA GLY A 83 -8.81 -6.18 33.19
C GLY A 83 -9.17 -6.58 31.76
N GLN A 84 -8.52 -6.00 30.75
CA GLN A 84 -8.70 -6.32 29.33
C GLN A 84 -7.41 -6.93 28.74
N GLY A 85 -6.25 -6.53 29.27
CA GLY A 85 -4.93 -7.02 28.89
C GLY A 85 -4.02 -5.90 28.41
N ALA A 86 -3.34 -6.09 27.29
CA ALA A 86 -2.38 -5.11 26.78
C ALA A 86 -2.54 -4.87 25.27
N TYR A 87 -2.18 -3.66 24.87
CA TYR A 87 -2.13 -3.21 23.48
C TYR A 87 -0.69 -2.89 23.10
N LEU A 88 -0.22 -3.40 21.96
CA LEU A 88 1.09 -3.13 21.40
C LEU A 88 0.95 -2.66 19.96
N GLU A 89 1.49 -1.49 19.64
CA GLU A 89 1.65 -1.04 18.26
C GLU A 89 3.12 -1.24 17.86
N ILE A 90 3.34 -2.11 16.88
CA ILE A 90 4.66 -2.46 16.35
C ILE A 90 4.84 -1.79 15.00
N ARG A 91 5.91 -1.01 14.87
CA ARG A 91 6.34 -0.37 13.62
C ARG A 91 7.62 -1.02 13.17
N SER A 92 7.59 -1.65 12.00
CA SER A 92 8.72 -2.36 11.41
C SER A 92 9.14 -1.70 10.08
N PRO A 93 10.40 -1.92 9.63
CA PRO A 93 10.86 -1.40 8.34
C PRO A 93 10.12 -2.02 7.14
N LEU A 94 9.45 -3.17 7.32
CA LEU A 94 8.66 -3.84 6.29
C LEU A 94 7.47 -2.99 5.80
N ALA A 95 6.92 -2.13 6.67
CA ALA A 95 5.86 -1.19 6.29
C ALA A 95 6.33 -0.20 5.21
N ASN A 96 7.57 0.30 5.34
CA ASN A 96 8.14 1.23 4.37
C ASN A 96 8.39 0.55 3.01
N ARG A 97 8.81 -0.72 3.01
CA ARG A 97 8.99 -1.52 1.80
C ARG A 97 7.68 -1.67 1.03
N ARG A 98 6.57 -1.93 1.73
CA ARG A 98 5.24 -2.01 1.10
C ARG A 98 4.79 -0.71 0.45
N GLN A 99 5.07 0.42 1.10
CA GLN A 99 4.73 1.74 0.58
C GLN A 99 5.51 2.07 -0.71
N ARG A 100 6.76 1.61 -0.85
CA ARG A 100 7.52 1.78 -2.10
C ARG A 100 6.85 1.05 -3.27
N LEU A 101 6.41 -0.19 -3.05
CA LEU A 101 5.68 -0.97 -4.04
C LEU A 101 4.37 -0.27 -4.47
N SER A 102 3.57 0.21 -3.51
CA SER A 102 2.29 0.86 -3.83
C SER A 102 2.48 2.17 -4.61
N LEU A 103 3.54 2.93 -4.33
CA LEU A 103 3.87 4.14 -5.09
C LEU A 103 4.34 3.81 -6.51
N ALA A 104 5.15 2.77 -6.70
CA ALA A 104 5.57 2.32 -8.02
C ALA A 104 4.38 1.84 -8.86
N ALA A 105 3.49 1.04 -8.28
CA ALA A 105 2.26 0.56 -8.93
C ALA A 105 1.26 1.70 -9.23
N LEU A 106 1.11 2.66 -8.32
CA LEU A 106 0.26 3.84 -8.54
C LEU A 106 0.79 4.72 -9.67
N SER A 107 2.11 4.92 -9.74
CA SER A 107 2.73 5.65 -10.84
C SER A 107 2.48 4.95 -12.19
N SER A 108 2.43 3.61 -12.21
CA SER A 108 2.11 2.83 -13.40
C SER A 108 0.63 2.93 -13.80
N THR A 109 -0.30 2.80 -12.84
CA THR A 109 -1.74 2.88 -13.12
C THR A 109 -2.19 4.30 -13.51
N MET A 110 -1.65 5.35 -12.89
CA MET A 110 -1.90 6.72 -13.34
C MET A 110 -1.31 6.98 -14.75
N ARG A 111 -0.23 6.27 -15.12
CA ARG A 111 0.36 6.34 -16.46
C ARG A 111 -0.56 5.73 -17.52
N ASP A 112 -1.18 4.57 -17.27
CA ASP A 112 -2.15 3.97 -18.19
C ASP A 112 -3.37 4.88 -18.41
N LEU A 113 -3.79 5.56 -17.34
CA LEU A 113 -4.87 6.55 -17.43
C LEU A 113 -4.43 7.82 -18.19
N GLN A 114 -3.16 8.22 -18.11
CA GLN A 114 -2.64 9.36 -18.87
C GLN A 114 -2.29 9.02 -20.32
N SER A 115 -1.87 7.79 -20.63
CA SER A 115 -1.64 7.33 -22.00
C SER A 115 -2.95 7.13 -22.75
N SER A 116 -4.02 6.73 -22.05
CA SER A 116 -5.38 6.66 -22.60
C SER A 116 -6.05 8.03 -22.78
N GLN A 117 -5.50 9.10 -22.20
CA GLN A 117 -6.00 10.46 -22.44
C GLN A 117 -5.58 10.95 -23.83
N ASN A 118 -6.59 11.40 -24.58
CA ASN A 118 -6.47 11.76 -25.98
C ASN A 118 -5.38 12.85 -26.19
N PRO A 119 -4.23 12.53 -26.82
CA PRO A 119 -3.08 13.43 -26.94
C PRO A 119 -3.40 14.69 -27.78
N PHE A 120 -4.45 14.62 -28.59
CA PHE A 120 -4.93 15.72 -29.44
C PHE A 120 -5.71 16.80 -28.67
N SER A 121 -6.09 16.56 -27.42
CA SER A 121 -6.81 17.54 -26.58
C SER A 121 -6.02 18.85 -26.34
N ARG A 122 -4.69 18.81 -26.49
CA ARG A 122 -3.82 19.99 -26.40
C ARG A 122 -3.84 20.85 -27.65
N PHE A 123 -4.12 20.26 -28.82
CA PHE A 123 -4.16 20.97 -30.10
C PHE A 123 -5.54 21.56 -30.40
N SER A 124 -6.61 21.05 -29.79
CA SER A 124 -7.97 21.61 -29.92
C SER A 124 -8.15 23.00 -29.28
N ALA A 125 -7.15 23.55 -28.60
CA ALA A 125 -7.17 24.89 -28.00
C ALA A 125 -6.53 25.99 -28.87
N ALA A 126 -6.05 25.67 -30.08
CA ALA A 126 -5.57 26.69 -31.02
C ALA A 126 -6.76 27.44 -31.66
N PRO A 127 -6.72 28.78 -31.81
CA PRO A 127 -7.80 29.52 -32.43
C PRO A 127 -7.90 29.11 -33.90
N SER A 128 -9.04 28.51 -34.23
CA SER A 128 -9.46 28.16 -35.60
C SER A 128 -9.37 29.38 -36.50
N SER A 129 -8.27 29.48 -37.25
CA SER A 129 -8.10 30.50 -38.26
C SER A 129 -8.29 29.86 -39.63
N GLN A 130 -9.35 30.32 -40.27
CA GLN A 130 -9.66 30.25 -41.70
C GLN A 130 -10.35 28.96 -42.18
N ALA A 131 -11.67 29.11 -42.37
CA ALA A 131 -12.46 28.28 -43.26
C ALA A 131 -11.81 28.28 -44.65
N LEU A 132 -11.26 27.12 -45.04
CA LEU A 132 -10.83 26.86 -46.40
C LEU A 132 -12.09 26.65 -47.25
N ASP A 133 -12.27 27.53 -48.23
CA ASP A 133 -13.33 27.43 -49.21
C ASP A 133 -13.23 26.08 -49.95
N ALA A 134 -14.35 25.34 -49.96
CA ALA A 134 -14.46 24.03 -50.57
C ALA A 134 -14.52 24.15 -52.11
N GLY A 135 -13.36 24.35 -52.73
CA GLY A 135 -13.21 24.35 -54.18
C GLY A 135 -11.84 23.83 -54.56
N THR A 136 -11.78 22.60 -55.06
CA THR A 136 -10.58 21.82 -55.43
C THR A 136 -9.63 21.55 -54.26
N ALA A 137 -9.66 20.31 -53.74
CA ALA A 137 -8.61 19.81 -52.86
C ALA A 137 -7.28 19.87 -53.62
N ASP A 138 -6.51 20.92 -53.37
CA ASP A 138 -5.18 21.08 -53.93
C ASP A 138 -4.34 19.88 -53.45
N SER A 139 -4.00 18.98 -54.38
CA SER A 139 -3.34 17.71 -54.06
C SER A 139 -2.00 17.94 -53.33
N ALA A 140 -1.37 19.09 -53.56
CA ALA A 140 -0.17 19.53 -52.85
C ALA A 140 -0.46 19.86 -51.38
N LEU A 141 -1.58 20.53 -51.10
CA LEU A 141 -1.99 20.89 -49.75
C LEU A 141 -2.38 19.64 -48.95
N VAL A 142 -3.10 18.69 -49.55
CA VAL A 142 -3.44 17.40 -48.94
C VAL A 142 -2.18 16.56 -48.66
N ALA A 143 -1.22 16.52 -49.58
CA ALA A 143 0.05 15.83 -49.35
C ALA A 143 0.88 16.48 -48.22
N SER A 144 0.89 17.81 -48.15
CA SER A 144 1.56 18.55 -47.07
C SER A 144 0.91 18.32 -45.70
N LEU A 145 -0.43 18.22 -45.66
CA LEU A 145 -1.18 17.97 -44.44
C LEU A 145 -0.97 16.53 -43.96
N ALA A 146 -1.01 15.56 -44.88
CA ALA A 146 -0.75 14.15 -44.58
C ALA A 146 0.68 13.92 -44.07
N SER A 147 1.67 14.58 -44.67
CA SER A 147 3.07 14.54 -44.21
C SER A 147 3.23 15.12 -42.80
N ARG A 148 2.56 16.23 -42.48
CA ARG A 148 2.58 16.82 -41.13
C ARG A 148 1.90 15.94 -40.08
N ILE A 149 0.79 15.28 -40.44
CA ILE A 149 0.10 14.36 -39.53
C ILE A 149 1.00 13.17 -39.20
N GLN A 150 1.68 12.59 -40.20
CA GLN A 150 2.61 11.49 -39.98
C GLN A 150 3.82 11.87 -39.11
N ASP A 151 4.32 13.10 -39.25
CA ASP A 151 5.41 13.64 -38.44
C ASP A 151 5.02 13.77 -36.96
N VAL A 152 3.85 14.38 -36.70
CA VAL A 152 3.28 14.52 -35.35
C VAL A 152 3.04 13.15 -34.71
N ASP A 153 2.49 12.19 -35.47
CA ASP A 153 2.24 10.85 -34.96
C ASP A 153 3.55 10.11 -34.61
N TYR A 154 4.60 10.26 -35.42
CA TYR A 154 5.91 9.66 -35.14
C TYR A 154 6.56 10.25 -33.89
N GLU A 155 6.65 11.59 -33.81
CA GLU A 155 7.22 12.27 -32.64
C GLU A 155 6.48 11.84 -31.37
N LEU A 156 5.16 11.80 -31.41
CA LEU A 156 4.33 11.42 -30.27
C LEU A 156 4.56 9.96 -29.84
N ILE A 157 4.60 9.02 -30.80
CA ILE A 157 4.78 7.60 -30.50
C ILE A 157 6.18 7.34 -29.93
N VAL A 158 7.23 7.91 -30.53
CA VAL A 158 8.59 7.68 -30.04
C VAL A 158 8.84 8.41 -28.73
N SER A 159 8.41 9.66 -28.60
CA SER A 159 8.58 10.41 -27.35
C SER A 159 7.82 9.78 -26.19
N SER A 160 6.62 9.23 -26.43
CA SER A 160 5.86 8.50 -25.42
C SER A 160 6.55 7.19 -25.02
N ALA A 161 7.05 6.40 -25.98
CA ALA A 161 7.80 5.17 -25.71
C ALA A 161 9.09 5.45 -24.90
N LEU A 162 9.90 6.45 -25.30
CA LEU A 162 11.12 6.83 -24.60
C LEU A 162 10.85 7.42 -23.21
N ARG A 163 9.69 8.04 -23.00
CA ARG A 163 9.25 8.47 -21.68
C ARG A 163 8.85 7.27 -20.82
N GLN A 164 8.05 6.35 -21.35
CA GLN A 164 7.63 5.12 -20.67
C GLN A 164 8.84 4.29 -20.23
N ALA A 165 9.82 4.11 -21.11
CA ALA A 165 11.08 3.42 -20.81
C ALA A 165 11.86 4.09 -19.66
N ALA A 166 11.99 5.42 -19.68
CA ALA A 166 12.72 6.15 -18.64
C ALA A 166 12.04 6.02 -17.26
N GLU A 167 10.72 6.09 -17.23
CA GLU A 167 9.98 5.94 -15.98
C GLU A 167 9.96 4.48 -15.49
N ALA A 168 9.94 3.49 -16.39
CA ALA A 168 10.07 2.08 -16.03
C ALA A 168 11.44 1.78 -15.41
N ALA A 169 12.52 2.32 -15.98
CA ALA A 169 13.87 2.25 -15.42
C ALA A 169 13.95 2.88 -14.01
N GLU A 170 13.30 4.02 -13.79
CA GLU A 170 13.25 4.67 -12.48
C GLU A 170 12.49 3.81 -11.46
N ALA A 171 11.37 3.22 -11.85
CA ALA A 171 10.60 2.31 -10.99
C ALA A 171 11.41 1.05 -10.65
N LEU A 172 12.09 0.46 -11.63
CA LEU A 172 13.00 -0.69 -11.45
C LEU A 172 14.10 -0.37 -10.43
N ARG A 173 14.72 0.81 -10.52
CA ARG A 173 15.72 1.28 -9.55
C ARG A 173 15.12 1.41 -8.14
N SER A 174 13.91 1.96 -8.03
CA SER A 174 13.23 2.16 -6.75
C SER A 174 12.85 0.86 -6.03
N LEU A 175 12.57 -0.19 -6.81
CA LEU A 175 12.25 -1.54 -6.32
C LEU A 175 13.49 -2.40 -6.10
N GLU A 176 14.69 -1.83 -6.25
CA GLU A 176 15.97 -2.55 -6.19
C GLU A 176 16.05 -3.70 -7.22
N GLY A 177 15.30 -3.57 -8.34
CA GLY A 177 15.30 -4.53 -9.45
C GLY A 177 16.50 -4.38 -10.39
N ILE A 178 17.11 -3.20 -10.41
CA ILE A 178 18.36 -2.90 -11.13
C ILE A 178 19.30 -2.11 -10.21
N ASP A 179 20.60 -2.25 -10.42
CA ASP A 179 21.61 -1.47 -9.71
C ASP A 179 21.83 -0.08 -10.33
N ASP A 180 22.56 0.79 -9.63
CA ASP A 180 22.80 2.17 -10.06
C ASP A 180 23.61 2.24 -11.37
N ALA A 181 24.48 1.25 -11.63
CA ALA A 181 25.26 1.16 -12.85
C ALA A 181 24.36 0.83 -14.06
N THR A 182 23.55 -0.22 -13.96
CA THR A 182 22.59 -0.60 -15.02
C THR A 182 21.59 0.52 -15.28
N TYR A 183 21.11 1.19 -14.23
CA TYR A 183 20.22 2.35 -14.39
C TYR A 183 20.90 3.52 -15.12
N ALA A 184 22.18 3.78 -14.84
CA ALA A 184 22.93 4.82 -15.55
C ALA A 184 23.10 4.50 -17.04
N ASP A 185 23.36 3.23 -17.37
CA ASP A 185 23.47 2.75 -18.75
C ASP A 185 22.15 2.92 -19.50
N ILE A 186 21.03 2.48 -18.93
CA ILE A 186 19.68 2.65 -19.52
C ILE A 186 19.38 4.14 -19.76
N ARG A 187 19.73 5.02 -18.81
CA ARG A 187 19.56 6.47 -19.01
C ARG A 187 20.43 7.01 -20.15
N GLY A 188 21.63 6.47 -20.32
CA GLY A 188 22.51 6.79 -21.43
C GLY A 188 21.88 6.43 -22.78
N GLU A 189 21.40 5.19 -22.90
CA GLU A 189 20.73 4.67 -24.11
C GLU A 189 19.49 5.50 -24.46
N LEU A 190 18.64 5.81 -23.48
CA LEU A 190 17.44 6.62 -23.71
C LEU A 190 17.76 8.07 -24.10
N ALA A 191 18.85 8.63 -23.56
CA ALA A 191 19.31 9.96 -23.95
C ALA A 191 19.88 9.97 -25.38
N GLU A 192 20.50 8.88 -25.82
CA GLU A 192 20.96 8.69 -27.20
C GLU A 192 19.79 8.58 -28.18
N LEU A 193 18.81 7.73 -27.89
CA LEU A 193 17.61 7.62 -28.72
C LEU A 193 16.83 8.93 -28.85
N ARG A 194 16.80 9.76 -27.80
CA ARG A 194 16.22 11.11 -27.87
C ARG A 194 17.02 12.05 -28.77
N ARG A 195 18.36 11.96 -28.74
CA ARG A 195 19.23 12.76 -29.63
C ARG A 195 19.04 12.34 -31.08
N ASP A 196 18.93 11.05 -31.35
CA ASP A 196 18.70 10.52 -32.70
C ASP A 196 17.32 10.91 -33.23
N LEU A 197 16.28 10.89 -32.37
CA LEU A 197 14.96 11.41 -32.72
C LEU A 197 15.04 12.89 -33.15
N GLN A 198 15.71 13.73 -32.36
CA GLN A 198 15.86 15.16 -32.68
C GLN A 198 16.63 15.38 -33.99
N ALA A 199 17.70 14.60 -34.22
CA ALA A 199 18.48 14.65 -35.46
C ALA A 199 17.61 14.27 -36.67
N HIS A 200 16.87 13.16 -36.60
CA HIS A 200 16.00 12.71 -37.70
C HIS A 200 14.85 13.69 -37.98
N LEU A 201 14.23 14.28 -36.95
CA LEU A 201 13.20 15.31 -37.12
C LEU A 201 13.77 16.57 -37.79
N SER A 202 15.00 16.97 -37.45
CA SER A 202 15.66 18.11 -38.09
C SER A 202 15.96 17.83 -39.58
N GLU A 203 16.46 16.63 -39.89
CA GLU A 203 16.77 16.21 -41.27
C GLU A 203 15.49 16.09 -42.12
N MET A 204 14.39 15.59 -41.54
CA MET A 204 13.07 15.58 -42.17
C MET A 204 12.56 16.98 -42.48
N ASN A 205 12.61 17.89 -41.50
CA ASN A 205 12.14 19.26 -41.69
C ASN A 205 12.93 19.98 -42.80
N GLU A 206 14.25 19.75 -42.87
CA GLU A 206 15.09 20.28 -43.94
C GLU A 206 14.76 19.66 -45.31
N ALA A 207 14.46 18.36 -45.37
CA ALA A 207 14.04 17.69 -46.59
C ALA A 207 12.68 18.20 -47.09
N VAL A 208 11.71 18.41 -46.20
CA VAL A 208 10.40 19.00 -46.52
C VAL A 208 10.53 20.45 -46.96
N ALA A 209 11.39 21.24 -46.31
CA ALA A 209 11.67 22.63 -46.71
C ALA A 209 12.32 22.70 -48.11
N ARG A 210 13.20 21.75 -48.45
CA ARG A 210 13.76 21.62 -49.81
C ARG A 210 12.71 21.19 -50.83
N ALA A 211 11.87 20.20 -50.52
CA ALA A 211 10.81 19.75 -51.41
C ALA A 211 9.80 20.86 -51.72
N ASN A 212 9.48 21.72 -50.74
CA ASN A 212 8.59 22.87 -50.94
C ASN A 212 9.23 24.03 -51.73
N SER A 213 10.56 24.05 -51.91
CA SER A 213 11.26 25.11 -52.65
C SER A 213 11.61 24.75 -54.10
N VAL A 214 11.48 23.47 -54.51
CA VAL A 214 11.74 23.02 -55.89
C VAL A 214 10.44 22.54 -56.57
N PRO A 215 9.90 23.29 -57.56
CA PRO A 215 8.75 22.87 -58.34
C PRO A 215 9.23 22.02 -59.51
N THR A 216 9.52 20.74 -59.33
CA THR A 216 9.46 19.77 -60.44
C THR A 216 9.54 18.34 -59.92
N GLY A 217 8.61 17.52 -60.41
CA GLY A 217 8.37 16.16 -59.95
C GLY A 217 9.50 15.19 -60.26
N THR A 218 10.14 14.73 -59.19
CA THR A 218 10.63 13.36 -59.05
C THR A 218 10.56 13.02 -57.55
N PRO A 219 9.92 11.92 -57.14
CA PRO A 219 9.94 11.50 -55.75
C PRO A 219 11.41 11.17 -55.38
N ASP A 220 11.97 12.01 -54.51
CA ASP A 220 13.39 12.00 -54.17
C ASP A 220 13.82 10.64 -53.59
N ALA A 221 14.89 10.06 -54.15
CA ALA A 221 15.57 8.88 -53.64
C ALA A 221 16.13 9.04 -52.21
N VAL A 222 16.05 10.25 -51.65
CA VAL A 222 16.48 10.63 -50.29
C VAL A 222 15.33 10.49 -49.27
N ALA A 223 14.06 10.51 -49.70
CA ALA A 223 12.91 10.38 -48.78
C ALA A 223 12.72 8.95 -48.25
N VAL A 224 13.06 7.94 -49.06
CA VAL A 224 12.99 6.51 -48.71
C VAL A 224 13.97 6.13 -47.57
N PRO A 225 15.29 6.44 -47.64
CA PRO A 225 16.23 6.08 -46.58
C PRO A 225 15.95 6.77 -45.24
N LEU A 226 15.32 7.94 -45.26
CA LEU A 226 14.93 8.66 -44.04
C LEU A 226 13.73 7.98 -43.37
N SER A 227 12.73 7.59 -44.15
CA SER A 227 11.55 6.87 -43.65
C SER A 227 11.90 5.51 -43.01
N GLU A 228 12.87 4.78 -43.58
CA GLU A 228 13.37 3.52 -43.02
C GLU A 228 14.09 3.72 -41.68
N ARG A 229 14.93 4.76 -41.55
CA ARG A 229 15.63 5.10 -40.29
C ARG A 229 14.66 5.47 -39.17
N ILE A 230 13.61 6.20 -39.51
CA ILE A 230 12.52 6.60 -38.60
C ILE A 230 11.73 5.39 -38.14
N ALA A 231 11.39 4.48 -39.06
CA ALA A 231 10.72 3.23 -38.72
C ALA A 231 11.57 2.38 -37.76
N LEU A 232 12.89 2.31 -37.99
CA LEU A 232 13.81 1.59 -37.12
C LEU A 232 13.91 2.22 -35.73
N LEU A 233 14.00 3.55 -35.63
CA LEU A 233 14.06 4.23 -34.35
C LEU A 233 12.76 4.07 -33.55
N ARG A 234 11.61 4.12 -34.24
CA ARG A 234 10.31 3.79 -33.63
C ARG A 234 10.31 2.37 -33.07
N GLN A 235 10.73 1.40 -33.86
CA GLN A 235 10.76 0.01 -33.44
C GLN A 235 11.68 -0.20 -32.23
N LEU A 236 12.86 0.42 -32.23
CA LEU A 236 13.82 0.33 -31.13
C LEU A 236 13.25 0.96 -29.84
N ALA A 237 12.67 2.16 -29.94
CA ALA A 237 12.05 2.84 -28.80
C ALA A 237 10.87 2.05 -28.22
N GLN A 238 10.03 1.45 -29.07
CA GLN A 238 8.91 0.60 -28.65
C GLN A 238 9.41 -0.68 -27.98
N GLN A 239 10.36 -1.38 -28.60
CA GLN A 239 10.94 -2.59 -28.06
C GLN A 239 11.58 -2.35 -26.68
N LYS A 240 12.30 -1.23 -26.50
CA LYS A 240 12.89 -0.88 -25.21
C LYS A 240 11.85 -0.53 -24.15
N ALA A 241 10.76 0.13 -24.53
CA ALA A 241 9.66 0.42 -23.61
C ALA A 241 8.94 -0.86 -23.16
N GLU A 242 8.73 -1.80 -24.08
CA GLU A 242 8.12 -3.11 -23.80
C GLU A 242 9.04 -3.96 -22.90
N GLU A 243 10.33 -4.08 -23.25
CA GLU A 243 11.33 -4.83 -22.47
C GLU A 243 11.40 -4.34 -21.01
N LEU A 244 11.51 -3.02 -20.80
CA LEU A 244 11.56 -2.45 -19.46
C LEU A 244 10.20 -2.55 -18.73
N GLY A 245 9.10 -2.56 -19.48
CA GLY A 245 7.76 -2.80 -18.95
C GLY A 245 7.62 -4.20 -18.38
N GLU A 246 7.99 -5.23 -19.16
CA GLU A 246 7.97 -6.64 -18.75
C GLU A 246 8.89 -6.88 -17.55
N GLN A 247 10.11 -6.33 -17.58
CA GLN A 247 11.05 -6.40 -16.45
C GLN A 247 10.46 -5.76 -15.19
N LEU A 248 9.78 -4.63 -15.33
CA LEU A 248 9.15 -3.93 -14.22
C LEU A 248 7.99 -4.74 -13.63
N GLU A 249 7.12 -5.32 -14.45
CA GLU A 249 6.02 -6.17 -13.99
C GLU A 249 6.54 -7.40 -13.23
N GLN A 250 7.56 -8.06 -13.76
CA GLN A 250 8.22 -9.18 -13.09
C GLN A 250 8.84 -8.74 -11.77
N ALA A 251 9.59 -7.63 -11.75
CA ALA A 251 10.21 -7.10 -10.55
C ALA A 251 9.18 -6.70 -9.49
N GLN A 252 8.02 -6.15 -9.89
CA GLN A 252 6.92 -5.85 -8.98
C GLN A 252 6.35 -7.12 -8.35
N SER A 253 6.07 -8.16 -9.15
CA SER A 253 5.57 -9.43 -8.63
C SER A 253 6.57 -10.10 -7.68
N ASP A 254 7.85 -10.13 -8.05
CA ASP A 254 8.91 -10.71 -7.22
C ASP A 254 9.12 -9.92 -5.92
N TYR A 255 9.01 -8.60 -5.98
CA TYR A 255 9.06 -7.75 -4.79
C TYR A 255 7.88 -8.01 -3.86
N GLU A 256 6.67 -8.13 -4.40
CA GLU A 256 5.45 -8.41 -3.64
C GLU A 256 5.52 -9.79 -2.96
N GLN A 257 5.90 -10.84 -3.68
CA GLN A 257 6.06 -12.19 -3.14
C GLN A 257 7.11 -12.23 -2.02
N ARG A 258 8.26 -11.57 -2.23
CA ARG A 258 9.29 -11.43 -1.19
C ARG A 258 8.74 -10.72 0.04
N TRP A 259 7.99 -9.64 -0.15
CA TRP A 259 7.39 -8.90 0.95
C TRP A 259 6.40 -9.75 1.77
N PHE A 260 5.55 -10.54 1.12
CA PHE A 260 4.64 -11.46 1.81
C PHE A 260 5.39 -12.54 2.59
N ALA A 261 6.44 -13.13 2.00
CA ALA A 261 7.28 -14.12 2.69
C ALA A 261 8.01 -13.52 3.90
N GLU A 262 8.53 -12.30 3.77
CA GLU A 262 9.15 -11.56 4.89
C GLU A 262 8.13 -11.23 5.99
N ARG A 263 6.90 -10.83 5.64
CA ARG A 263 5.82 -10.61 6.60
C ARG A 263 5.48 -11.88 7.37
N GLU A 264 5.32 -13.01 6.69
CA GLU A 264 5.06 -14.30 7.36
C GLU A 264 6.22 -14.73 8.27
N ALA A 265 7.46 -14.49 7.86
CA ALA A 265 8.62 -14.72 8.71
C ALA A 265 8.62 -13.83 9.95
N PHE A 266 8.26 -12.56 9.79
CA PHE A 266 8.11 -11.60 10.87
C PHE A 266 6.99 -12.01 11.85
N GLU A 267 5.84 -12.47 11.36
CA GLU A 267 4.74 -12.97 12.20
C GLU A 267 5.12 -14.24 12.98
N ARG A 268 5.88 -15.15 12.36
CA ARG A 268 6.42 -16.32 13.06
C ARG A 268 7.40 -15.92 14.16
N ALA A 269 8.28 -14.96 13.89
CA ALA A 269 9.21 -14.42 14.88
C ALA A 269 8.47 -13.69 16.02
N LEU A 270 7.37 -13.00 15.71
CA LEU A 270 6.49 -12.36 16.68
C LEU A 270 5.93 -13.37 17.66
N TYR A 271 5.36 -14.48 17.18
CA TYR A 271 4.79 -15.51 18.05
C TYR A 271 5.85 -16.25 18.88
N ALA A 272 7.00 -16.57 18.28
CA ALA A 272 8.12 -17.17 19.01
C ALA A 272 8.61 -16.25 20.13
N SER A 273 8.82 -14.97 19.82
CA SER A 273 9.32 -13.98 20.78
C SER A 273 8.29 -13.67 21.87
N ALA A 274 7.01 -13.54 21.51
CA ALA A 274 5.92 -13.34 22.47
C ALA A 274 5.76 -14.54 23.40
N CYS A 275 5.90 -15.76 22.87
CA CYS A 275 5.90 -16.99 23.67
C CYS A 275 7.00 -16.97 24.74
N THR A 276 8.26 -16.72 24.34
CA THR A 276 9.39 -16.65 25.28
C THR A 276 9.26 -15.49 26.27
N ALA A 277 8.83 -14.31 25.82
CA ALA A 277 8.70 -13.13 26.68
C ALA A 277 7.51 -13.22 27.65
N SER A 278 6.52 -14.09 27.40
CA SER A 278 5.29 -14.15 28.18
C SER A 278 5.48 -14.53 29.65
N GLU A 279 6.61 -15.14 30.01
CA GLU A 279 6.99 -15.40 31.40
C GLU A 279 7.07 -14.12 32.25
N GLN A 280 7.30 -12.96 31.61
CA GLN A 280 7.37 -11.67 32.29
C GLN A 280 5.99 -11.12 32.67
N LEU A 281 4.91 -11.59 32.03
CA LEU A 281 3.55 -11.10 32.23
C LEU A 281 2.87 -11.81 33.42
N VAL A 282 3.48 -11.78 34.60
CA VAL A 282 3.03 -12.53 35.78
C VAL A 282 1.73 -11.97 36.37
N SER A 283 1.57 -10.65 36.37
CA SER A 283 0.41 -9.95 36.92
C SER A 283 -0.84 -10.02 36.04
N PHE A 284 -0.70 -10.47 34.80
CA PHE A 284 -1.79 -10.59 33.85
C PHE A 284 -2.66 -11.82 34.14
N ALA A 285 -3.98 -11.69 33.97
CA ALA A 285 -4.89 -12.81 34.14
C ALA A 285 -4.93 -13.67 32.86
N ASP A 286 -5.18 -14.97 33.00
CA ASP A 286 -5.29 -15.88 31.84
C ASP A 286 -6.44 -15.51 30.89
N SER A 287 -7.46 -14.81 31.40
CA SER A 287 -8.58 -14.29 30.61
C SER A 287 -8.28 -13.00 29.85
N GLU A 288 -7.15 -12.34 30.14
CA GLU A 288 -6.74 -11.12 29.43
C GLU A 288 -6.16 -11.45 28.04
N THR A 289 -6.20 -10.45 27.15
CA THR A 289 -5.75 -10.59 25.77
C THR A 289 -4.65 -9.58 25.46
N LEU A 290 -3.66 -10.03 24.70
CA LEU A 290 -2.62 -9.22 24.09
C LEU A 290 -3.05 -8.85 22.67
N ALA A 291 -3.42 -7.59 22.45
CA ALA A 291 -3.71 -7.05 21.13
C ALA A 291 -2.44 -6.44 20.53
N ILE A 292 -1.95 -7.03 19.45
CA ILE A 292 -0.75 -6.58 18.74
C ILE A 292 -1.18 -6.02 17.38
N VAL A 293 -0.79 -4.79 17.10
CA VAL A 293 -1.03 -4.10 15.83
C VAL A 293 0.30 -3.97 15.09
N LEU A 294 0.41 -4.63 13.94
CA LEU A 294 1.48 -4.45 12.98
C LEU A 294 1.10 -3.30 12.05
N ALA A 295 1.64 -2.13 12.33
CA ALA A 295 1.32 -0.91 11.60
C ALA A 295 1.86 -0.98 10.17
N GLY A 296 0.99 -0.82 9.16
CA GLY A 296 1.37 -0.84 7.75
C GLY A 296 1.63 -2.22 7.14
N LEU A 297 1.25 -3.31 7.81
CA LEU A 297 1.44 -4.70 7.36
C LEU A 297 0.13 -5.43 6.98
N GLY A 298 -0.99 -4.72 6.94
CA GLY A 298 -2.31 -5.22 6.53
C GLY A 298 -2.40 -5.57 5.04
N ASP A 299 -3.46 -6.31 4.70
CA ASP A 299 -3.87 -6.59 3.33
C ASP A 299 -4.78 -5.46 2.84
N GLU A 300 -4.67 -5.04 1.58
CA GLU A 300 -5.34 -3.82 1.08
C GLU A 300 -6.87 -3.82 1.33
N GLY A 301 -7.31 -2.99 2.28
CA GLY A 301 -8.68 -2.52 2.40
C GLY A 301 -8.84 -1.10 1.85
N ALA A 302 -10.07 -0.69 1.51
CA ALA A 302 -10.41 0.64 1.00
C ALA A 302 -10.11 1.82 1.97
N ARG A 303 -9.37 1.60 3.07
CA ARG A 303 -9.05 2.59 4.10
C ARG A 303 -7.56 2.92 4.06
N MET A 304 -7.25 4.17 4.42
CA MET A 304 -5.90 4.78 4.39
C MET A 304 -4.83 4.12 5.28
N ARG A 305 -5.10 3.01 5.99
CA ARG A 305 -4.15 2.41 6.93
C ARG A 305 -4.21 0.89 6.86
N PRO A 306 -3.26 0.27 6.13
CA PRO A 306 -3.22 -1.17 6.03
C PRO A 306 -2.58 -1.75 7.30
N ASP A 307 -3.35 -1.95 8.37
CA ASP A 307 -2.84 -2.43 9.65
C ASP A 307 -3.27 -3.89 9.86
N ARG A 308 -2.36 -4.72 10.39
CA ARG A 308 -2.65 -6.13 10.69
C ARG A 308 -2.68 -6.34 12.20
N MET A 309 -3.80 -6.83 12.71
CA MET A 309 -4.02 -7.00 14.14
C MET A 309 -4.04 -8.48 14.52
N HIS A 310 -3.31 -8.83 15.56
CA HIS A 310 -3.26 -10.16 16.15
C HIS A 310 -3.75 -10.07 17.60
N MET A 311 -4.78 -10.85 17.93
CA MET A 311 -5.23 -10.98 19.31
C MET A 311 -4.78 -12.33 19.85
N LEU A 312 -3.97 -12.31 20.91
CA LEU A 312 -3.39 -13.49 21.55
C LEU A 312 -3.88 -13.60 22.99
N SER A 313 -4.32 -14.78 23.40
CA SER A 313 -4.70 -14.99 24.80
C SER A 313 -3.45 -15.13 25.69
N ILE A 314 -3.47 -14.55 26.89
CA ILE A 314 -2.37 -14.72 27.86
C ILE A 314 -2.23 -16.19 28.27
N ALA A 315 -3.35 -16.91 28.39
CA ALA A 315 -3.36 -18.33 28.68
C ALA A 315 -2.57 -19.17 27.66
N GLU A 316 -2.74 -18.93 26.36
CA GLU A 316 -2.00 -19.66 25.33
C GLU A 316 -0.52 -19.28 25.30
N LEU A 317 -0.20 -18.01 25.48
CA LEU A 317 1.20 -17.58 25.56
C LEU A 317 1.93 -18.30 26.71
N ARG A 318 1.29 -18.44 27.88
CA ARG A 318 1.84 -19.21 29.02
C ARG A 318 1.93 -20.71 28.75
N ARG A 319 0.95 -21.29 28.05
CA ARG A 319 1.04 -22.68 27.58
C ARG A 319 2.22 -22.88 26.62
N CYS A 320 2.50 -21.88 25.79
CA CYS A 320 3.66 -21.91 24.91
C CYS A 320 4.97 -21.80 25.71
N ALA A 321 5.08 -20.86 26.64
CA ALA A 321 6.27 -20.71 27.49
C ALA A 321 6.59 -21.97 28.30
N SER A 322 5.56 -22.66 28.80
CA SER A 322 5.71 -23.94 29.50
C SER A 322 5.99 -25.15 28.58
N GLY A 323 6.06 -24.94 27.25
CA GLY A 323 6.30 -25.98 26.26
C GLY A 323 5.11 -26.90 25.99
N ALA A 324 3.90 -26.55 26.46
CA ALA A 324 2.69 -27.34 26.26
C ALA A 324 2.11 -27.21 24.85
N ILE A 325 2.45 -26.14 24.13
CA ILE A 325 2.14 -25.91 22.71
C ILE A 325 3.35 -25.25 22.03
N ALA A 326 3.50 -25.42 20.72
CA ALA A 326 4.53 -24.70 19.96
C ALA A 326 4.07 -23.26 19.65
N PRO A 327 5.00 -22.32 19.36
CA PRO A 327 4.63 -20.96 18.96
C PRO A 327 3.75 -20.89 17.71
N SER A 328 3.90 -21.84 16.79
CA SER A 328 3.07 -21.98 15.58
C SER A 328 1.62 -22.36 15.87
N ASP A 329 1.36 -22.92 17.05
CA ASP A 329 0.07 -23.47 17.44
C ASP A 329 -0.75 -22.49 18.29
N ILE A 330 -0.22 -21.30 18.55
CA ILE A 330 -0.94 -20.24 19.27
C ILE A 330 -2.11 -19.79 18.39
N SER A 331 -3.34 -19.93 18.90
CA SER A 331 -4.52 -19.51 18.15
C SER A 331 -4.71 -17.99 18.24
N ALA A 332 -4.24 -17.29 17.21
CA ALA A 332 -4.44 -15.86 17.08
C ALA A 332 -5.69 -15.55 16.25
N VAL A 333 -6.52 -14.63 16.72
CA VAL A 333 -7.51 -14.01 15.84
C VAL A 333 -6.81 -12.89 15.07
N VAL A 334 -6.72 -13.03 13.75
CA VAL A 334 -6.04 -12.09 12.87
C VAL A 334 -7.06 -11.26 12.09
N TYR A 335 -6.89 -9.94 12.13
CA TYR A 335 -7.62 -9.01 11.28
C TYR A 335 -6.64 -8.27 10.38
N SER A 336 -7.03 -8.11 9.13
CA SER A 336 -6.28 -7.34 8.12
C SER A 336 -7.17 -6.22 7.63
N TYR A 337 -6.68 -4.98 7.69
CA TYR A 337 -7.35 -3.78 7.18
C TYR A 337 -6.48 -3.13 6.11
#